data_AF-A0A6P4ENK8-F1
#
_entry.id   AF-A0A6P4ENK8-F1
#
_cell.length_a   1.000
_cell.length_b   1.000
_cell.length_c   1.000
_cell.angle_alpha   90.00
_cell.angle_beta   90.00
_cell.angle_gamma   90.00
#
_symmetry.space_group_name_H-M   'P 1'
#
loop_
_entity.id
_entity.type
_entity.pdbx_description
1 polymer ?
#
loop_
_entity_poly.entity_id
_entity_poly.type
_entity_poly.pdbx_seq_one_letter_code
_entity_poly.pdbx_strand_id
1 'polypeptide(L)'
;ISTGSFCVVAPMYISEIAETSIRGSLGTLFQLLLTIGILFVYVVGAVVSWTTLSTLCLFIPILLLVGLIFLPETPVYLLKRGDRTKATSSLKWLWGNYCDTNSAIQVIQHDLDKSSGDASIMDLFSNRASRNGLVISVLLMVFQQFSGINAVIFYTNQIFVSAGSTLDPSICSIIVGVVQVVMTLASSLLIDKSG
;
A
#
# COMPACT_ATOMS: atom_id res chain seq x y z
N ILE A 1 -5.17 -5.12 14.49
CA ILE A 1 -5.68 -6.16 13.54
C ILE A 1 -6.31 -5.49 12.32
N SER A 2 -7.32 -4.62 12.48
CA SER A 2 -8.00 -3.96 11.34
C SER A 2 -7.06 -3.16 10.41
N THR A 3 -6.14 -2.36 10.95
CA THR A 3 -5.18 -1.57 10.14
C THR A 3 -4.18 -2.45 9.40
N GLY A 4 -3.75 -3.56 10.02
CA GLY A 4 -2.83 -4.52 9.40
C GLY A 4 -3.46 -5.24 8.21
N SER A 5 -4.73 -5.64 8.33
CA SER A 5 -5.48 -6.23 7.22
C SER A 5 -5.62 -5.24 6.06
N PHE A 6 -5.92 -3.97 6.34
CA PHE A 6 -6.03 -2.95 5.30
C PHE A 6 -4.70 -2.71 4.56
N CYS A 7 -3.58 -2.62 5.29
CA CYS A 7 -2.26 -2.41 4.70
C CYS A 7 -1.77 -3.60 3.87
N VAL A 8 -2.39 -4.79 3.98
CA VAL A 8 -2.10 -5.94 3.12
C VAL A 8 -3.08 -5.99 1.95
N VAL A 9 -4.38 -5.81 2.22
CA VAL A 9 -5.43 -5.94 1.20
C VAL A 9 -5.37 -4.81 0.18
N ALA A 10 -5.09 -3.56 0.59
CA ALA A 10 -5.04 -2.44 -0.34
C ALA A 10 -3.92 -2.57 -1.39
N PRO A 11 -2.64 -2.80 -1.03
CA PRO A 11 -1.60 -2.99 -2.03
C PRO A 11 -1.76 -4.32 -2.80
N MET A 12 -2.32 -5.35 -2.18
CA MET A 12 -2.64 -6.60 -2.88
C MET A 12 -3.68 -6.37 -3.97
N TYR A 13 -4.80 -5.71 -3.64
CA TYR A 13 -5.84 -5.34 -4.61
C TYR A 13 -5.25 -4.50 -5.74
N ILE A 14 -4.49 -3.46 -5.40
CA ILE A 14 -3.76 -2.61 -6.37
C ILE A 14 -2.84 -3.45 -7.26
N SER A 15 -2.10 -4.41 -6.70
CA SER A 15 -1.18 -5.26 -7.46
C SER A 15 -1.88 -6.27 -8.37
N GLU A 16 -3.11 -6.67 -8.06
CA GLU A 16 -3.93 -7.59 -8.86
C GLU A 16 -4.64 -6.88 -10.02
N ILE A 17 -4.95 -5.59 -9.86
CA ILE A 17 -5.57 -4.76 -10.91
C ILE A 17 -4.51 -4.07 -11.80
N ALA A 18 -3.31 -3.82 -11.28
CA ALA A 18 -2.24 -3.15 -12.00
C ALA A 18 -1.65 -4.03 -13.12
N GLU A 19 -1.51 -3.44 -14.31
CA GLU A 19 -0.73 -4.03 -15.39
C GLU A 19 0.75 -4.17 -14.96
N THR A 20 1.44 -5.21 -15.42
CA THR A 20 2.79 -5.58 -14.96
C THR A 20 3.81 -4.44 -15.10
N SER A 21 3.58 -3.54 -16.06
CA SER A 21 4.37 -2.34 -16.36
C SER A 21 4.19 -1.20 -15.34
N ILE A 22 3.03 -1.09 -14.69
CA ILE A 22 2.70 0.02 -13.79
C ILE A 22 2.67 -0.37 -12.31
N ARG A 23 2.87 -1.66 -12.00
CA ARG A 23 2.88 -2.19 -10.63
C ARG A 23 3.84 -1.44 -9.69
N GLY A 24 5.04 -1.09 -10.17
CA GLY A 24 6.01 -0.31 -9.39
C GLY A 24 5.48 1.08 -9.06
N SER A 25 4.98 1.78 -10.08
CA SER A 25 4.43 3.13 -9.96
C SER A 25 3.15 3.18 -9.10
N LEU A 26 2.29 2.17 -9.17
CA LEU A 26 1.12 2.09 -8.27
C LEU A 26 1.52 1.78 -6.82
N GLY A 27 2.58 0.99 -6.62
CA GLY A 27 3.15 0.76 -5.29
C GLY A 27 3.71 2.05 -4.66
N THR A 28 4.40 2.87 -5.45
CA THR A 28 4.91 4.16 -4.97
C THR A 28 3.78 5.17 -4.74
N LEU A 29 2.74 5.20 -5.58
CA LEU A 29 1.54 6.00 -5.37
C LEU A 29 0.83 5.63 -4.05
N PHE A 30 0.73 4.35 -3.72
CA PHE A 30 0.17 3.91 -2.45
C PHE A 30 0.99 4.41 -1.25
N GLN A 31 2.33 4.30 -1.32
CA GLN A 31 3.23 4.83 -0.30
C GLN A 31 3.14 6.36 -0.16
N LEU A 32 2.99 7.07 -1.28
CA LEU A 32 2.75 8.51 -1.29
C LEU A 32 1.43 8.87 -0.62
N LEU A 33 0.34 8.16 -0.94
CA LEU A 33 -0.95 8.37 -0.30
C LEU A 33 -0.88 8.17 1.22
N LEU A 34 -0.13 7.15 1.68
CA LEU A 34 0.11 6.95 3.11
C LEU A 34 0.82 8.13 3.76
N THR A 35 1.90 8.65 3.15
CA THR A 35 2.66 9.78 3.72
C THR A 35 1.88 11.09 3.68
N ILE A 36 1.09 11.32 2.64
CA ILE A 36 0.13 12.44 2.58
C ILE A 36 -0.94 12.31 3.67
N GLY A 37 -1.45 11.10 3.92
CA GLY A 37 -2.39 10.84 5.00
C GLY A 37 -1.82 11.15 6.39
N ILE A 38 -0.57 10.76 6.64
CA ILE A 38 0.15 11.08 7.89
C ILE A 38 0.29 12.61 8.04
N LEU A 39 0.72 13.30 6.97
CA LEU A 39 0.82 14.76 6.97
C LEU A 39 -0.53 15.42 7.24
N PHE A 40 -1.61 14.93 6.63
CA PHE A 40 -2.96 15.43 6.88
C PHE A 40 -3.36 15.28 8.36
N VAL A 41 -3.07 14.14 8.97
CA VAL A 41 -3.32 13.91 10.41
C VAL A 41 -2.50 14.87 11.28
N TYR A 42 -1.24 15.14 10.94
CA TYR A 42 -0.42 16.11 11.68
C TYR A 42 -0.95 17.54 11.55
N VAL A 43 -1.38 17.96 10.36
CA VAL A 43 -1.94 19.30 10.15
C VAL A 43 -3.28 19.43 10.87
N VAL A 44 -4.21 18.49 10.68
CA VAL A 44 -5.54 18.54 11.32
C VAL A 44 -5.44 18.35 12.82
N GLY A 45 -4.53 17.49 13.29
CA GLY A 45 -4.27 17.28 14.72
C GLY A 45 -3.66 18.50 15.41
N ALA A 46 -2.99 19.40 14.67
CA ALA A 46 -2.49 20.66 15.19
C ALA A 46 -3.58 21.71 15.43
N VAL A 47 -4.63 21.71 14.60
CA VAL A 47 -5.72 22.72 14.65
C VAL A 47 -7.00 22.23 15.31
N VAL A 48 -7.21 20.92 15.46
CA VAL A 48 -8.49 20.36 15.92
C VAL A 48 -8.32 19.41 17.12
N SER A 49 -9.30 19.42 18.04
CA SER A 49 -9.38 18.49 19.17
C SER A 49 -9.38 17.02 18.74
N TRP A 50 -8.77 16.17 19.57
CA TRP A 50 -8.63 14.71 19.36
C TRP A 50 -9.94 13.97 19.02
N THR A 51 -11.06 14.45 19.56
CA THR A 51 -12.40 13.89 19.32
C THR A 51 -12.83 14.05 17.86
N THR A 52 -12.71 15.26 17.30
CA THR A 52 -13.05 15.53 15.89
C THR A 52 -12.08 14.84 14.93
N LEU A 53 -10.79 14.73 15.31
CA LEU A 53 -9.81 13.97 14.53
C LEU A 53 -10.22 12.50 14.42
N SER A 54 -10.63 11.87 15.53
CA SER A 54 -11.17 10.50 15.51
C SER A 54 -12.42 10.37 14.64
N THR A 55 -13.34 11.33 14.70
CA THR A 55 -14.57 11.31 13.88
C THR A 55 -14.26 11.43 12.39
N LEU A 56 -13.33 12.30 11.99
CA LEU A 56 -12.87 12.40 10.60
C LEU A 56 -12.18 11.12 10.14
N CYS A 57 -11.35 10.52 11.00
CA CYS A 57 -10.67 9.26 10.70
C CYS A 57 -11.64 8.09 10.53
N LEU A 58 -12.83 8.15 11.15
CA LEU A 58 -13.90 7.17 10.95
C LEU A 58 -14.64 7.41 9.62
N PHE A 59 -14.80 8.67 9.21
CA PHE A 59 -15.55 9.03 8.01
C PHE A 59 -14.84 8.58 6.72
N ILE A 60 -13.52 8.75 6.65
CA ILE A 60 -12.70 8.36 5.48
C ILE A 60 -12.87 6.88 5.09
N PRO A 61 -12.72 5.88 6.00
CA PRO A 61 -12.89 4.48 5.65
C PRO A 61 -14.34 4.13 5.33
N ILE A 62 -15.34 4.79 5.92
CA ILE A 62 -16.75 4.60 5.56
C ILE A 62 -16.98 5.04 4.11
N LEU A 63 -16.44 6.20 3.73
CA LEU A 63 -16.53 6.70 2.36
C LEU A 63 -15.81 5.78 1.37
N LEU A 64 -14.65 5.24 1.75
CA LEU A 64 -13.95 4.22 0.96
C LEU A 64 -14.78 2.93 0.82
N LEU A 65 -15.44 2.49 1.88
CA LEU A 65 -16.28 1.29 1.88
C LEU A 65 -17.48 1.47 0.93
N VAL A 66 -18.11 2.64 0.95
CA VAL A 66 -19.15 2.99 -0.03
C VAL A 66 -18.59 3.01 -1.45
N GLY A 67 -17.39 3.56 -1.67
CA GLY A 67 -16.74 3.54 -2.98
C GLY A 67 -16.41 2.14 -3.48
N LEU A 68 -15.97 1.23 -2.61
CA LEU A 68 -15.67 -0.16 -2.93
C LEU A 68 -16.91 -0.95 -3.38
N ILE A 69 -18.12 -0.59 -2.92
CA ILE A 69 -19.38 -1.21 -3.39
C ILE A 69 -19.61 -0.95 -4.89
N PHE A 70 -19.12 0.19 -5.41
CA PHE A 70 -19.23 0.53 -6.84
C PHE A 70 -18.07 -0.03 -7.68
N LEU A 71 -17.02 -0.53 -7.05
CA LEU A 71 -15.82 -0.99 -7.74
C LEU A 71 -15.97 -2.47 -8.15
N PRO A 72 -15.66 -2.84 -9.40
CA PRO A 72 -15.71 -4.25 -9.81
C PRO A 72 -14.66 -5.08 -9.06
N GLU A 73 -14.99 -6.36 -8.85
CA GLU A 73 -14.05 -7.30 -8.21
C GLU A 73 -12.81 -7.56 -9.07
N THR A 74 -11.71 -8.00 -8.45
CA THR A 74 -10.45 -8.20 -9.18
C THR A 74 -10.59 -9.28 -10.26
N PRO A 75 -10.01 -9.07 -11.45
CA PRO A 75 -10.05 -10.05 -12.54
C PRO A 75 -9.40 -11.38 -12.14
N VAL A 76 -8.39 -11.35 -11.27
CA VAL A 76 -7.72 -12.53 -10.69
C VAL A 76 -8.69 -13.36 -9.84
N TYR A 77 -9.48 -12.73 -8.97
CA TYR A 77 -10.49 -13.40 -8.15
C TYR A 77 -11.59 -14.04 -9.02
N LEU A 78 -12.08 -13.31 -10.02
CA LEU A 78 -13.11 -13.79 -10.94
C LEU A 78 -12.63 -14.97 -11.81
N LEU A 79 -11.37 -14.96 -12.24
CA LEU A 79 -10.75 -16.07 -12.97
C LEU A 79 -10.55 -17.30 -12.08
N LYS A 80 -10.13 -17.13 -10.82
CA LYS A 80 -10.01 -18.23 -9.85
C LYS A 80 -11.37 -18.90 -9.57
N ARG A 81 -12.46 -18.16 -9.66
CA ARG A 81 -13.84 -18.65 -9.53
C ARG A 81 -14.38 -19.30 -10.83
N GLY A 82 -13.62 -19.23 -11.92
CA GLY A 82 -13.99 -19.78 -13.23
C GLY A 82 -14.88 -18.87 -14.09
N ASP A 83 -15.16 -17.64 -13.63
CA ASP A 83 -16.12 -16.74 -14.28
C ASP A 83 -15.43 -15.78 -15.27
N ARG A 84 -14.96 -16.34 -16.39
CA ARG A 84 -14.18 -15.61 -17.42
C ARG A 84 -14.89 -14.38 -17.97
N THR A 85 -16.20 -14.43 -18.13
CA THR A 85 -17.00 -13.33 -18.72
C THR A 85 -17.02 -12.07 -17.83
N LYS A 86 -17.14 -12.25 -16.51
CA LYS A 86 -17.05 -11.15 -15.54
C LYS A 86 -15.64 -10.63 -15.40
N ALA A 87 -14.63 -11.50 -15.49
CA ALA A 87 -13.23 -11.08 -15.50
C ALA A 87 -12.93 -10.16 -16.70
N THR A 88 -13.42 -10.51 -17.91
CA THR A 88 -13.30 -9.64 -19.10
C THR A 88 -14.01 -8.32 -18.91
N SER A 89 -15.21 -8.31 -18.33
CA SER A 89 -15.97 -7.09 -18.08
C SER A 89 -15.29 -6.15 -17.07
N SER A 90 -14.72 -6.72 -16.00
CA SER A 90 -13.98 -5.97 -14.97
C SER A 90 -12.67 -5.41 -15.52
N LEU A 91 -11.93 -6.21 -16.30
CA LEU A 91 -10.69 -5.77 -16.94
C LEU A 91 -10.94 -4.68 -17.98
N LYS A 92 -12.05 -4.77 -18.72
CA LYS A 92 -12.49 -3.76 -19.68
C LYS A 92 -12.93 -2.45 -19.02
N TRP A 93 -13.53 -2.52 -17.83
CA TRP A 93 -13.85 -1.34 -17.02
C TRP A 93 -12.58 -0.67 -16.49
N LEU A 94 -11.58 -1.47 -16.10
CA LEU A 94 -10.36 -1.02 -15.47
C LEU A 94 -9.30 -0.47 -16.45
N TRP A 95 -9.05 -1.17 -17.55
CA TRP A 95 -8.02 -0.81 -18.55
C TRP A 95 -8.63 -0.11 -19.79
N GLY A 96 -9.95 -0.04 -19.87
CA GLY A 96 -10.68 0.53 -20.98
C GLY A 96 -10.82 -0.43 -22.17
N ASN A 97 -11.55 0.04 -23.19
CA ASN A 97 -11.96 -0.76 -24.36
C ASN A 97 -10.85 -0.94 -25.42
N TYR A 98 -9.65 -0.39 -25.18
CA TYR A 98 -8.53 -0.38 -26.13
C TYR A 98 -7.47 -1.44 -25.85
N CYS A 99 -7.48 -2.07 -24.67
CA CYS A 99 -6.54 -3.13 -24.33
C CYS A 99 -7.06 -4.50 -24.75
N ASP A 100 -6.17 -5.35 -25.27
CA ASP A 100 -6.45 -6.74 -25.67
C ASP A 100 -6.78 -7.59 -24.43
N THR A 101 -8.05 -7.51 -24.01
CA THR A 101 -8.53 -8.11 -22.76
C THR A 101 -8.35 -9.63 -22.74
N ASN A 102 -8.35 -10.25 -23.92
CA ASN A 102 -8.16 -11.69 -24.09
C ASN A 102 -6.71 -12.14 -23.83
N SER A 103 -5.70 -11.38 -24.26
CA SER A 103 -4.29 -11.77 -24.03
C SER A 103 -3.95 -11.64 -22.54
N ALA A 104 -4.43 -10.57 -21.90
CA ALA A 104 -4.25 -10.33 -20.48
C ALA A 104 -4.91 -11.42 -19.61
N ILE A 105 -6.12 -11.84 -19.95
CA ILE A 105 -6.78 -12.97 -19.27
C ILE A 105 -5.99 -14.26 -19.45
N GLN A 106 -5.42 -14.52 -20.63
CA GLN A 106 -4.60 -15.71 -20.86
C GLN A 106 -3.33 -15.68 -20.01
N VAL A 107 -2.66 -14.53 -19.88
CA VAL A 107 -1.48 -14.37 -19.02
C VAL A 107 -1.85 -14.62 -17.54
N ILE A 108 -2.91 -13.96 -17.04
CA ILE A 108 -3.36 -14.13 -15.65
C ILE A 108 -3.76 -15.58 -15.39
N GLN A 109 -4.44 -16.23 -16.34
CA GLN A 109 -4.85 -17.62 -16.18
C GLN A 109 -3.66 -18.58 -16.21
N HIS A 110 -2.66 -18.33 -17.06
CA HIS A 110 -1.43 -19.10 -17.07
C HIS A 110 -0.64 -18.94 -15.76
N ASP A 111 -0.60 -17.74 -15.17
CA ASP A 111 0.03 -17.52 -13.85
C ASP A 111 -0.74 -18.20 -12.71
N LEU A 112 -2.08 -18.24 -12.79
CA LEU A 112 -2.94 -18.98 -11.87
C LEU A 112 -2.75 -20.50 -12.00
N ASP A 113 -2.71 -21.02 -13.21
CA ASP A 113 -2.49 -22.45 -13.50
C ASP A 113 -1.09 -22.89 -13.02
N LYS A 114 -0.09 -22.01 -13.16
CA LYS A 114 1.27 -22.23 -12.63
C LYS A 114 1.34 -22.12 -11.09
N SER A 115 0.41 -21.39 -10.49
CA SER A 115 0.26 -21.22 -9.03
C SER A 115 -0.84 -22.12 -8.43
N SER A 116 -1.35 -23.11 -9.17
CA SER A 116 -2.52 -23.93 -8.79
C SER A 116 -2.28 -25.01 -7.74
N GLY A 117 -1.08 -25.09 -7.17
CA GLY A 117 -0.94 -25.74 -5.86
C GLY A 117 -1.43 -24.76 -4.80
N ASP A 118 -2.32 -25.16 -3.90
CA ASP A 118 -2.55 -24.42 -2.65
C ASP A 118 -1.18 -24.16 -2.03
N ALA A 119 -0.64 -22.95 -2.25
CA ALA A 119 0.70 -22.59 -1.83
C ALA A 119 0.67 -22.59 -0.30
N SER A 120 1.05 -23.71 0.28
CA SER A 120 1.05 -23.85 1.72
C SER A 120 2.14 -22.92 2.23
N ILE A 121 1.93 -22.34 3.41
CA ILE A 121 2.98 -21.57 4.09
C ILE A 121 4.26 -22.43 4.23
N MET A 122 4.08 -23.76 4.26
CA MET A 122 5.16 -24.75 4.24
C MET A 122 5.96 -24.78 2.93
N ASP A 123 5.34 -24.51 1.77
CA ASP A 123 6.00 -24.50 0.46
C ASP A 123 6.98 -23.33 0.31
N LEU A 124 6.74 -22.23 1.04
CA LEU A 124 7.68 -21.11 1.15
C LEU A 124 9.01 -21.53 1.78
N PHE A 125 8.99 -22.53 2.68
CA PHE A 125 10.18 -23.10 3.30
C PHE A 125 10.78 -24.28 2.52
N SER A 126 9.99 -24.90 1.65
CA SER A 126 10.36 -26.12 0.91
C SER A 126 11.25 -25.81 -0.29
N ASN A 127 10.97 -24.73 -1.04
CA ASN A 127 11.78 -24.35 -2.20
C ASN A 127 12.93 -23.39 -1.81
N ARG A 128 14.15 -23.66 -2.31
CA ARG A 128 15.34 -22.83 -2.01
C ARG A 128 15.20 -21.39 -2.51
N ALA A 129 14.57 -21.19 -3.66
CA ALA A 129 14.29 -19.86 -4.20
C ALA A 129 13.29 -19.09 -3.31
N SER A 130 12.17 -19.72 -2.96
CA SER A 130 11.14 -19.14 -2.08
C SER A 130 11.69 -18.84 -0.68
N ARG A 131 12.51 -19.73 -0.12
CA ARG A 131 13.14 -19.55 1.19
C ARG A 131 14.11 -18.38 1.18
N ASN A 132 14.94 -18.25 0.14
CA ASN A 132 15.85 -17.11 0.03
C ASN A 132 15.07 -15.80 -0.14
N GLY A 133 14.01 -15.78 -0.95
CA GLY A 133 13.13 -14.63 -1.09
C GLY A 133 12.44 -14.23 0.22
N LEU A 134 11.97 -15.23 0.99
CA LEU A 134 11.35 -15.03 2.30
C LEU A 134 12.36 -14.47 3.30
N VAL A 135 13.57 -15.03 3.37
CA VAL A 135 14.63 -14.53 4.26
C VAL A 135 15.01 -13.09 3.94
N ILE A 136 15.17 -12.76 2.65
CA ILE A 136 15.44 -11.38 2.22
C ILE A 136 14.29 -10.45 2.63
N SER A 137 13.05 -10.85 2.36
CA SER A 137 11.87 -10.05 2.71
C SER A 137 11.75 -9.82 4.22
N VAL A 138 11.94 -10.86 5.03
CA VAL A 138 11.92 -10.78 6.50
C VAL A 138 13.06 -9.90 7.01
N LEU A 139 14.28 -10.07 6.50
CA LEU A 139 15.41 -9.23 6.89
C LEU A 139 15.16 -7.77 6.54
N LEU A 140 14.68 -7.48 5.33
CA LEU A 140 14.33 -6.11 4.92
C LEU A 140 13.28 -5.50 5.85
N MET A 141 12.23 -6.24 6.20
CA MET A 141 11.20 -5.77 7.15
C MET A 141 11.77 -5.53 8.55
N VAL A 142 12.65 -6.41 9.03
CA VAL A 142 13.33 -6.23 10.32
C VAL A 142 14.21 -4.99 10.29
N PHE A 143 15.05 -4.81 9.26
CA PHE A 143 15.88 -3.62 9.11
C PHE A 143 15.03 -2.33 9.05
N GLN A 144 13.90 -2.37 8.34
CA GLN A 144 12.98 -1.24 8.27
C GLN A 144 12.40 -0.86 9.64
N GLN A 145 12.00 -1.85 10.45
CA GLN A 145 11.48 -1.58 11.81
C GLN A 145 12.59 -1.12 12.76
N PHE A 146 13.78 -1.74 12.68
CA PHE A 146 14.94 -1.40 13.51
C PHE A 146 15.56 -0.03 13.17
N SER A 147 15.27 0.52 11.98
CA SER A 147 15.57 1.92 11.67
C SER A 147 14.91 2.91 12.65
N GLY A 148 13.93 2.46 13.45
CA GLY A 148 13.30 3.29 14.47
C GLY A 148 12.33 4.33 13.90
N ILE A 149 11.96 4.22 12.63
CA ILE A 149 11.07 5.18 11.97
C ILE A 149 9.74 5.35 12.72
N ASN A 150 9.19 4.27 13.26
CA ASN A 150 7.97 4.32 14.07
C ASN A 150 8.19 5.06 15.40
N ALA A 151 9.35 4.90 16.03
CA ALA A 151 9.69 5.65 17.23
C ALA A 151 9.80 7.15 16.94
N VAL A 152 10.42 7.52 15.81
CA VAL A 152 10.45 8.91 15.34
C VAL A 152 9.02 9.41 15.13
N ILE A 153 8.18 8.73 14.35
CA ILE A 153 6.81 9.16 14.03
C ILE A 153 5.94 9.37 15.28
N PHE A 154 6.01 8.47 16.27
CA PHE A 154 5.20 8.58 17.49
C PHE A 154 5.76 9.55 18.52
N TYR A 155 7.08 9.59 18.67
CA TYR A 155 7.74 10.37 19.72
C TYR A 155 8.41 11.65 19.19
N THR A 156 8.17 12.05 17.94
CA THR A 156 8.72 13.28 17.34
C THR A 156 8.59 14.46 18.30
N ASN A 157 7.39 14.69 18.83
CA ASN A 157 7.15 15.80 19.76
C ASN A 157 8.02 15.71 21.01
N GLN A 158 8.13 14.53 21.63
CA GLN A 158 8.94 14.34 22.83
C GLN A 158 10.44 14.49 22.53
N ILE A 159 10.91 13.95 21.40
CA ILE A 159 12.31 14.05 20.96
C ILE A 159 12.71 15.51 20.76
N PHE A 160 11.89 16.30 20.04
CA PHE A 160 12.18 17.71 19.79
C PHE A 160 12.13 18.55 21.08
N VAL A 161 11.19 18.26 21.98
CA VAL A 161 11.12 18.93 23.30
C VAL A 161 12.34 18.58 24.15
N SER A 162 12.73 17.30 24.23
CA SER A 162 13.92 16.86 24.98
C SER A 162 15.23 17.37 24.37
N ALA A 163 15.27 17.65 23.07
CA ALA A 163 16.41 18.27 22.40
C ALA A 163 16.52 19.78 22.65
N GLY A 164 15.59 20.38 23.41
CA GLY A 164 15.59 21.81 23.74
C GLY A 164 15.05 22.71 22.63
N SER A 165 14.20 22.18 21.74
CA SER A 165 13.59 22.98 20.68
C SER A 165 12.63 24.03 21.27
N THR A 166 12.74 25.27 20.77
CA THR A 166 11.81 26.37 21.07
C THR A 166 10.58 26.37 20.17
N LEU A 167 10.49 25.44 19.22
CA LEU A 167 9.39 25.33 18.26
C LEU A 167 8.19 24.62 18.88
N ASP A 168 6.99 25.03 18.48
CA ASP A 168 5.75 24.38 18.90
C ASP A 168 5.76 22.90 18.45
N PRO A 169 5.43 21.93 19.32
CA PRO A 169 5.43 20.51 18.97
C PRO A 169 4.62 20.19 17.71
N SER A 170 3.51 20.91 17.51
CA SER A 170 2.65 20.73 16.34
C SER A 170 3.39 21.06 15.03
N ILE A 171 4.22 22.11 15.05
CA ILE A 171 5.04 22.52 13.90
C ILE A 171 6.13 21.48 13.63
N CYS A 172 6.77 20.94 14.68
CA CYS A 172 7.77 19.89 14.55
C CYS A 172 7.20 18.63 13.86
N SER A 173 6.02 18.18 14.27
CA SER A 173 5.32 17.04 13.62
C SER A 173 5.01 17.32 12.15
N ILE A 174 4.54 18.52 11.81
CA ILE A 174 4.26 18.92 10.42
C ILE A 174 5.54 18.89 9.58
N ILE A 175 6.66 19.43 10.10
CA ILE A 175 7.95 19.40 9.39
C ILE A 175 8.37 17.97 9.09
N VAL A 176 8.26 17.06 10.07
CA VAL A 176 8.58 15.63 9.86
C VAL A 176 7.68 15.03 8.77
N GLY A 177 6.37 15.32 8.80
CA GLY A 177 5.45 14.89 7.75
C GLY A 177 5.81 15.41 6.35
N VAL A 178 6.19 16.68 6.24
CA VAL A 178 6.61 17.29 4.96
C VAL A 178 7.89 16.64 4.45
N VAL A 179 8.89 16.45 5.32
CA VAL A 179 10.14 15.77 4.96
C VAL A 179 9.85 14.34 4.50
N GLN A 180 8.93 13.64 5.15
CA GLN A 180 8.54 12.28 4.78
C GLN A 180 7.90 12.23 3.39
N VAL A 181 7.02 13.17 3.05
CA VAL A 181 6.41 13.26 1.70
C VAL A 181 7.49 13.56 0.65
N VAL A 182 8.36 14.54 0.90
CA VAL A 182 9.44 14.92 -0.04
C VAL A 182 10.42 13.76 -0.27
N MET A 183 10.84 13.09 0.80
CA MET A 183 11.72 11.92 0.71
C MET A 183 11.04 10.77 -0.03
N THR A 184 9.76 10.53 0.21
CA THR A 184 9.00 9.47 -0.49
C THR A 184 8.87 9.77 -1.98
N LEU A 185 8.63 11.03 -2.36
CA LEU A 185 8.64 11.46 -3.76
C LEU A 185 10.02 11.26 -4.39
N ALA A 186 11.08 11.69 -3.71
CA ALA A 186 12.45 11.50 -4.20
C ALA A 186 12.79 10.02 -4.37
N SER A 187 12.45 9.18 -3.39
CA SER A 187 12.64 7.73 -3.47
C SER A 187 11.82 7.11 -4.61
N SER A 188 10.58 7.54 -4.83
CA SER A 188 9.76 7.07 -5.96
C SER A 188 10.44 7.36 -7.30
N LEU A 189 10.91 8.60 -7.50
CA LEU A 189 11.59 9.01 -8.73
C LEU A 189 12.93 8.27 -8.93
N LEU A 190 13.63 7.99 -7.84
CA LEU A 190 14.89 7.24 -7.86
C LEU A 190 14.67 5.76 -8.18
N ILE A 191 13.60 5.16 -7.65
CA ILE A 191 13.21 3.77 -7.91
C ILE A 191 12.85 3.59 -9.39
N ASP A 192 12.04 4.48 -9.96
CA ASP A 192 11.68 4.42 -11.39
C ASP A 192 12.88 4.63 -12.33
N LYS A 193 13.98 5.23 -11.83
CA LYS A 193 15.18 5.52 -12.62
C LYS A 193 16.33 4.52 -12.41
N SER A 194 16.41 3.90 -11.24
CA SER A 194 17.53 3.05 -10.82
C SER A 194 17.13 1.58 -10.64
N GLY A 195 15.83 1.27 -10.75
CA GLY A 195 15.24 -0.06 -10.75
C GLY A 195 14.72 -0.44 -12.12
#